data_AF-A0A925ZTD8-F1
#
_entry.id   AF-A0A925ZTD8-F1
#
_cell.length_a   1.000
_cell.length_b   1.000
_cell.length_c   1.000
_cell.angle_alpha   90.00
_cell.angle_beta   90.00
_cell.angle_gamma   90.00
#
_symmetry.space_group_name_H-M   'P 1'
#
loop_
_entity.id
_entity.type
_entity.pdbx_description
1 polymer ?
#
loop_
_entity_poly.entity_id
_entity_poly.type
_entity_poly.pdbx_seq_one_letter_code
_entity_poly.pdbx_strand_id
1 'polypeptide(L)'
;ALGDELHLRPSPRAASVEIVAPDGTRRPLEAADALSGGPLEQAGLYSVSERAADGSLIYNGRVAANAGSPLESDLELRAAPDIATVTPAPASDPAAQGRELWTWFALLALIVVAGEWAYVHR
;
A
#
# COMPACT_ATOMS: atom_id res chain seq x y z
N ALA A 1 13.68 -10.37 -0.72
CA ALA A 1 13.10 -11.71 -0.54
C ALA A 1 13.88 -12.44 0.54
N LEU A 2 13.43 -13.63 0.97
CA LEU A 2 14.20 -14.49 1.86
C LEU A 2 15.59 -14.75 1.28
N GLY A 3 16.63 -14.59 2.09
CA GLY A 3 18.03 -14.72 1.67
C GLY A 3 18.61 -13.47 1.00
N ASP A 4 17.79 -12.49 0.61
CA ASP A 4 18.29 -11.23 0.06
C ASP A 4 18.86 -10.34 1.17
N GLU A 5 19.82 -9.51 0.77
CA GLU A 5 20.45 -8.53 1.64
C GLU A 5 19.55 -7.29 1.82
N LEU A 6 19.36 -6.87 3.08
CA LEU A 6 18.57 -5.71 3.41
C LEU A 6 19.43 -4.44 3.34
N HIS A 7 19.36 -3.72 2.23
CA HIS A 7 20.03 -2.42 2.13
C HIS A 7 19.23 -1.33 2.85
N LEU A 8 19.87 -0.66 3.80
CA LEU A 8 19.29 0.47 4.54
C LEU A 8 20.06 1.75 4.21
N ARG A 9 19.37 2.89 4.29
CA ARG A 9 19.99 4.22 4.26
C ARG A 9 19.58 4.95 5.53
N PRO A 10 20.31 4.74 6.63
CA PRO A 10 19.98 5.35 7.91
C PRO A 10 19.95 6.87 7.81
N SER A 11 19.11 7.51 8.63
CA SER A 11 19.13 8.96 8.76
C SER A 11 20.53 9.43 9.16
N PRO A 12 21.02 10.58 8.65
CA PRO A 12 22.29 11.17 9.09
C PRO A 12 22.32 11.52 10.58
N ARG A 13 21.16 11.55 11.25
CA ARG A 13 21.03 11.80 12.69
C ARG A 13 21.01 10.51 13.51
N ALA A 14 20.87 9.36 12.85
CA ALA A 14 20.84 8.07 13.52
C ALA A 14 22.23 7.71 14.02
N ALA A 15 22.29 7.26 15.28
CA ALA A 15 23.48 6.67 15.86
C ALA A 15 23.38 5.14 15.81
N SER A 16 22.19 4.58 16.00
CA SER A 16 21.95 3.14 15.98
C SER A 16 20.72 2.76 15.18
N VAL A 17 20.76 1.54 14.64
CA VAL A 17 19.66 0.88 13.94
C VAL A 17 19.40 -0.46 14.61
N GLU A 18 18.16 -0.74 14.96
CA GLU A 18 17.72 -2.02 15.53
C GLU A 18 16.77 -2.70 14.53
N ILE A 19 17.19 -3.86 14.03
CA ILE A 19 16.37 -4.72 13.19
C ILE A 19 15.81 -5.84 14.06
N VAL A 20 14.50 -6.01 14.06
CA VAL A 20 13.80 -7.08 14.77
C VAL A 20 13.20 -8.04 13.75
N ALA A 21 13.61 -9.30 13.81
CA ALA A 21 13.12 -10.37 12.96
C ALA A 21 11.70 -10.81 13.35
N PRO A 22 10.98 -11.55 12.46
CA PRO A 22 9.61 -12.00 12.72
C PRO A 22 9.47 -12.88 13.97
N ASP A 23 10.51 -13.63 14.32
CA ASP A 23 10.60 -14.43 15.55
C ASP A 23 10.90 -13.61 16.82
N GLY A 24 11.13 -12.31 16.68
CA GLY A 24 11.50 -11.40 17.75
C GLY A 24 13.00 -11.28 18.02
N THR A 25 13.84 -12.01 17.28
CA THR A 25 15.31 -11.91 17.38
C THR A 25 15.74 -10.49 16.98
N ARG A 26 16.63 -9.90 17.78
CA ARG A 26 17.06 -8.50 17.61
C ARG A 26 18.50 -8.44 17.14
N ARG A 27 18.73 -7.61 16.14
CA ARG A 27 20.06 -7.32 15.58
C ARG A 27 20.33 -5.82 15.68
N PRO A 28 21.05 -5.36 16.72
CA PRO A 28 21.52 -3.99 16.79
C PRO A 28 22.68 -3.78 15.80
N LEU A 29 22.70 -2.62 15.16
CA LEU A 29 23.70 -2.19 14.21
C LEU A 29 24.04 -0.72 14.51
N GLU A 30 25.32 -0.38 14.40
CA GLU A 30 25.72 1.03 14.34
C GLU A 30 25.23 1.65 13.02
N ALA A 31 24.78 2.90 13.05
CA ALA A 31 24.23 3.53 11.85
C ALA A 31 25.24 3.62 10.70
N ALA A 32 26.54 3.67 11.01
CA ALA A 32 27.61 3.64 10.01
C ALA A 32 27.70 2.30 9.25
N ASP A 33 27.38 1.18 9.92
CA ASP A 33 27.50 -0.18 9.38
C ASP A 33 26.16 -0.72 8.84
N ALA A 34 25.06 -0.03 9.12
CA ALA A 34 23.71 -0.49 8.79
C ALA A 34 23.37 -0.47 7.29
N LEU A 35 24.25 0.05 6.41
CA LEU A 35 24.04 0.12 4.96
C LEU A 35 23.67 -1.21 4.31
N SER A 36 24.21 -2.33 4.83
CA SER A 36 23.95 -3.66 4.28
C SER A 36 22.95 -4.49 5.08
N GLY A 37 22.58 -4.07 6.30
CA GLY A 37 21.53 -4.65 7.13
C GLY A 37 21.60 -6.16 7.46
N GLY A 38 22.43 -6.94 6.78
CA GLY A 38 22.48 -8.40 6.74
C GLY A 38 21.38 -9.06 5.88
N PRO A 39 21.50 -10.37 5.63
CA PRO A 39 20.47 -11.15 4.95
C PRO A 39 19.17 -11.25 5.76
N LEU A 40 18.05 -11.40 5.06
CA LEU A 40 16.73 -11.68 5.62
C LEU A 40 16.51 -13.20 5.70
N GLU A 41 16.85 -13.80 6.84
CA GLU A 41 16.88 -15.25 7.02
C GLU A 41 15.50 -15.90 7.25
N GLN A 42 14.47 -15.10 7.49
CA GLN A 42 13.12 -15.57 7.78
C GLN A 42 12.08 -14.85 6.93
N ALA A 43 11.00 -15.53 6.62
CA ALA A 43 9.85 -14.91 5.98
C ALA A 43 8.98 -14.23 7.04
N GLY A 44 8.46 -13.05 6.72
CA GLY A 44 7.57 -12.28 7.59
C GLY A 44 7.88 -10.80 7.60
N LEU A 45 7.38 -10.11 8.63
CA LEU A 45 7.56 -8.68 8.82
C LEU A 45 8.70 -8.41 9.80
N TYR A 46 9.74 -7.76 9.31
CA TYR A 46 10.82 -7.21 10.10
C TYR A 46 10.47 -5.80 10.58
N SER A 47 10.81 -5.46 11.81
CA SER A 47 10.75 -4.08 12.32
C SER A 47 12.13 -3.45 12.18
N VAL A 48 12.20 -2.23 11.68
CA VAL A 48 13.45 -1.45 11.61
C VAL A 48 13.23 -0.17 12.39
N SER A 49 14.08 0.08 13.38
CA SER A 49 14.01 1.30 14.18
C SER A 49 15.35 2.00 14.22
N GLU A 50 15.36 3.32 14.11
CA GLU A 50 16.56 4.15 14.17
C GLU A 50 16.48 5.05 15.40
N ARG A 51 17.57 5.13 16.16
CA ARG A 51 17.67 6.02 17.33
C ARG A 51 18.84 6.97 17.19
N ALA A 52 18.67 8.20 17.68
CA ALA A 52 19.73 9.19 17.78
C ALA A 52 20.71 8.81 18.90
N ALA A 53 21.82 9.56 19.01
CA ALA A 53 22.82 9.35 20.07
C ALA A 53 22.27 9.57 21.50
N ASP A 54 21.22 10.40 21.65
CA ASP A 54 20.51 10.61 22.91
C ASP A 54 19.46 9.52 23.21
N GLY A 55 19.33 8.52 22.34
CA GLY A 55 18.36 7.43 22.46
C GLY A 55 16.96 7.75 21.93
N SER A 56 16.71 8.98 21.46
CA SER A 56 15.42 9.35 20.87
C SER A 56 15.13 8.56 19.59
N LEU A 57 13.89 8.13 19.42
CA LEU A 57 13.45 7.41 18.22
C LEU A 57 13.33 8.38 17.04
N ILE A 58 14.12 8.16 16.00
CA ILE A 58 14.09 8.94 14.76
C ILE A 58 13.13 8.30 13.76
N TYR A 59 13.17 6.98 13.65
CA TYR A 59 12.39 6.24 12.67
C TYR A 59 11.93 4.89 13.23
N ASN A 60 10.75 4.47 12.81
CA ASN A 60 10.25 3.11 13.02
C ASN A 60 9.43 2.70 11.80
N GLY A 61 9.83 1.59 11.19
CA GLY A 61 9.22 1.08 9.97
C GLY A 61 9.18 -0.44 9.94
N ARG A 62 8.56 -0.97 8.89
CA ARG A 62 8.46 -2.40 8.66
C ARG A 62 8.88 -2.76 7.25
N VAL A 63 9.57 -3.88 7.12
CA VAL A 63 9.98 -4.46 5.85
C VAL A 63 9.46 -5.89 5.78
N ALA A 64 8.82 -6.26 4.66
CA ALA A 64 8.32 -7.60 4.45
C ALA A 64 9.35 -8.44 3.68
N ALA A 65 9.62 -9.63 4.17
CA ALA A 65 10.38 -10.67 3.49
C ALA A 65 9.43 -11.82 3.13
N ASN A 66 9.30 -12.17 1.86
CA ASN A 66 8.55 -13.34 1.42
C ASN A 66 9.53 -14.52 1.18
N ALA A 67 9.16 -15.73 1.59
CA ALA A 67 9.88 -16.97 1.28
C ALA A 67 9.84 -17.31 -0.22
N GLY A 68 8.85 -16.77 -0.94
CA GLY A 68 8.49 -17.19 -2.28
C GLY A 68 7.91 -18.61 -2.27
N SER A 69 6.90 -18.84 -3.10
CA SER A 69 6.47 -20.19 -3.46
C SER A 69 6.47 -20.31 -4.98
N PRO A 70 6.93 -21.44 -5.55
CA PRO A 70 6.75 -21.70 -6.98
C PRO A 70 5.28 -21.58 -7.43
N LEU A 71 4.32 -21.82 -6.51
CA LEU A 71 2.89 -21.71 -6.76
C LEU A 71 2.36 -20.26 -6.72
N GLU A 72 3.11 -19.30 -6.19
CA GLU A 72 2.67 -17.90 -6.07
C GLU A 72 2.69 -17.19 -7.44
N SER A 73 3.56 -17.63 -8.35
CA SER A 73 3.64 -17.17 -9.73
C SER A 73 3.62 -18.36 -10.71
N ASP A 74 2.71 -19.31 -10.47
CA ASP A 74 2.45 -20.37 -11.43
C ASP A 74 1.69 -19.78 -12.64
N LEU A 75 2.44 -19.49 -13.71
CA LEU A 75 1.93 -18.99 -14.99
C LEU A 75 1.57 -20.14 -15.94
N GLU A 76 1.61 -21.41 -15.48
CA GLU A 76 1.17 -22.52 -16.32
C GLU A 76 -0.32 -22.39 -16.62
N LEU A 77 -0.67 -22.74 -17.86
CA LEU A 77 -2.05 -22.70 -18.31
C LEU A 77 -2.85 -23.80 -17.60
N ARG A 78 -3.60 -23.42 -16.56
CA ARG A 78 -4.50 -24.36 -15.87
C ARG A 78 -5.78 -24.56 -16.67
N ALA A 79 -6.29 -25.77 -16.67
CA ALA A 79 -7.61 -26.05 -17.23
C ALA A 79 -8.63 -25.11 -16.58
N ALA A 80 -9.42 -24.42 -17.41
CA ALA A 80 -10.47 -23.55 -16.90
C ALA A 80 -11.41 -24.36 -16.01
N PRO A 81 -11.80 -23.85 -14.82
CA PRO A 81 -12.79 -24.52 -14.00
C PRO A 81 -14.09 -24.65 -14.77
N ASP A 82 -14.83 -25.73 -14.52
CA ASP A 82 -16.14 -25.96 -15.14
C ASP A 82 -17.13 -24.96 -14.52
N ILE A 83 -17.20 -23.76 -15.11
CA ILE A 83 -18.16 -22.74 -14.70
C ILE A 83 -19.51 -23.22 -15.23
N ALA A 84 -20.36 -23.72 -14.33
CA ALA A 84 -21.73 -24.04 -14.65
C ALA A 84 -22.35 -22.83 -15.37
N THR A 85 -22.82 -23.06 -16.60
CA THR A 85 -23.49 -22.05 -17.40
C THR A 85 -24.78 -21.66 -16.70
N VAL A 86 -24.72 -20.60 -15.89
CA VAL A 86 -25.92 -19.96 -15.37
C VAL A 86 -26.65 -19.42 -16.58
N THR A 87 -27.84 -19.98 -16.88
CA THR A 87 -28.74 -19.38 -17.86
C THR A 87 -28.93 -17.92 -17.45
N PRO A 88 -28.59 -16.95 -18.31
CA PRO A 88 -28.78 -15.55 -17.98
C PRO A 88 -30.25 -15.37 -17.60
N ALA A 89 -30.51 -14.98 -16.34
CA ALA A 89 -31.83 -14.54 -15.98
C ALA A 89 -32.20 -13.42 -16.96
N PRO A 90 -33.41 -13.40 -17.53
CA PRO A 90 -33.82 -12.29 -18.37
C PRO A 90 -33.57 -11.02 -17.56
N ALA A 91 -32.73 -10.14 -18.11
CA ALA A 91 -32.43 -8.87 -17.49
C ALA A 91 -33.77 -8.22 -17.18
N SER A 92 -34.08 -8.07 -15.89
CA SER A 92 -35.18 -7.21 -15.49
C SER A 92 -34.83 -5.85 -16.07
N ASP A 93 -35.72 -5.34 -16.92
CA ASP A 93 -35.59 -4.05 -17.58
C ASP A 93 -34.97 -3.06 -16.58
N PRO A 94 -33.88 -2.33 -16.93
CA PRO A 94 -33.33 -1.29 -16.05
C PRO A 94 -34.26 -0.07 -15.96
N ALA A 95 -35.58 -0.28 -16.01
CA ALA A 95 -36.62 0.70 -15.79
C ALA A 95 -37.01 0.77 -14.30
N ALA A 96 -36.03 0.65 -13.41
CA ALA A 96 -36.05 1.48 -12.21
C ALA A 96 -35.20 2.72 -12.54
N GLN A 97 -35.72 3.55 -13.47
CA GLN A 97 -35.19 4.85 -13.79
C GLN A 97 -35.34 5.72 -12.53
N GLY A 98 -34.39 5.59 -11.61
CA GLY A 98 -34.26 6.50 -10.49
C GLY A 98 -34.24 7.91 -11.07
N ARG A 99 -35.15 8.77 -10.61
CA ARG A 99 -35.29 10.15 -11.12
C ARG A 99 -33.90 10.77 -11.26
N GLU A 100 -33.57 11.28 -12.45
CA GLU A 100 -32.26 11.86 -12.75
C GLU A 100 -32.08 13.20 -11.99
N LEU A 101 -31.70 13.12 -10.72
CA LEU A 101 -31.51 14.29 -9.85
C LEU A 101 -30.30 15.14 -10.27
N TRP A 102 -29.34 14.56 -10.98
CA TRP A 102 -28.12 15.23 -11.42
C TRP A 102 -28.38 16.48 -12.27
N THR A 103 -29.36 16.41 -13.18
CA THR A 103 -29.70 17.54 -14.07
C THR A 103 -30.13 18.77 -13.28
N TRP A 104 -30.81 18.58 -12.15
CA TRP A 104 -31.22 19.68 -11.26
C TRP A 104 -30.04 20.29 -10.50
N PHE A 105 -29.09 19.48 -10.04
CA PHE A 105 -27.87 19.99 -9.41
C PHE A 105 -27.01 20.77 -10.39
N ALA A 106 -26.87 20.28 -11.64
CA ALA A 106 -26.14 20.98 -12.69
C ALA A 106 -26.76 22.34 -13.01
N LEU A 107 -28.10 22.41 -13.12
CA LEU A 107 -28.82 23.67 -13.34
C LEU A 107 -28.59 24.67 -12.20
N LEU A 108 -28.67 24.22 -10.94
CA LEU A 108 -28.48 25.08 -9.78
C LEU A 108 -27.05 25.63 -9.71
N ALA A 109 -26.05 24.79 -9.99
CA ALA A 109 -24.66 25.23 -10.08
C ALA A 109 -24.47 26.30 -11.17
N LEU A 110 -25.09 26.11 -12.35
CA LEU A 110 -25.03 27.07 -13.44
C LEU A 110 -25.62 28.44 -13.05
N ILE A 111 -26.75 28.44 -12.31
CA ILE A 111 -27.38 29.68 -11.83
C ILE A 111 -26.47 30.41 -10.84
N VAL A 112 -25.81 29.70 -9.92
CA VAL A 112 -24.88 30.31 -8.97
C VAL A 112 -23.73 30.99 -9.71
N VAL A 113 -23.09 30.30 -10.65
CA VAL A 113 -21.96 30.84 -11.42
C VAL A 113 -22.39 32.06 -12.25
N ALA A 114 -23.55 31.99 -12.92
CA ALA A 114 -24.07 33.13 -13.68
C ALA A 114 -24.40 34.34 -12.79
N GLY A 115 -24.95 34.09 -11.60
CA GLY A 115 -25.23 35.12 -10.60
C GLY A 115 -23.97 35.77 -10.05
N GLU A 116 -22.94 34.98 -9.71
CA GLU A 116 -21.64 35.49 -9.30
C GLU A 116 -21.00 36.32 -10.40
N TRP A 117 -21.01 35.83 -11.63
CA TRP A 117 -20.46 36.56 -12.76
C TRP A 117 -21.15 37.90 -12.97
N ALA A 118 -22.48 37.94 -12.95
CA ALA A 118 -23.25 39.18 -13.08
C ALA A 118 -23.04 40.14 -11.91
N TYR A 119 -22.84 39.62 -10.69
CA TYR A 119 -22.52 40.45 -9.53
C TYR A 119 -21.12 41.08 -9.62
N VAL A 120 -20.13 40.35 -10.14
CA VAL A 120 -18.75 40.84 -10.30
C VAL A 120 -18.62 41.82 -11.47
N HIS A 121 -19.41 41.64 -12.53
CA HIS A 121 -19.32 42.44 -13.76
C HIS A 121 -20.33 43.61 -13.83
N ARG A 122 -21.12 43.85 -12.77
CA ARG A 122 -21.86 45.10 -12.57
C ARG A 122 -20.99 46.14 -11.88
#